data_AF-A0A227IYJ6-F1
#
_entry.id   AF-A0A227IYJ6-F1
#
_cell.length_a   1.000
_cell.length_b   1.000
_cell.length_c   1.000
_cell.angle_alpha   90.00
_cell.angle_beta   90.00
_cell.angle_gamma   90.00
#
_symmetry.space_group_name_H-M   'P 1'
#
loop_
_entity.id
_entity.type
_entity.pdbx_description
1 polymer ?
#
loop_
_entity_poly.entity_id
_entity_poly.type
_entity_poly.pdbx_seq_one_letter_code
_entity_poly.pdbx_strand_id
1 'polypeptide(L)'
;ILTIEDPIEFVHNNNKCLINQREVHRDTHSFQNALRSALREDPDVILVGEMRDKETISLALTAAETGHLVFGTLHTSSAAKTID
;
A
#
# COMPACT_ATOMS: atom_id res chain seq x y z
N ILE A 1 -2.85 -1.98 -10.61
CA ILE A 1 -3.22 -1.53 -9.24
C ILE A 1 -2.92 -2.68 -8.29
N LEU A 2 -2.10 -2.45 -7.29
CA LEU A 2 -1.77 -3.41 -6.24
C LEU A 2 -2.27 -2.90 -4.90
N THR A 3 -2.95 -3.74 -4.12
CA THR A 3 -3.35 -3.40 -2.74
C THR A 3 -2.72 -4.36 -1.74
N ILE A 4 -2.38 -3.83 -0.56
CA ILE A 4 -1.86 -4.59 0.58
C ILE A 4 -2.71 -4.20 1.78
N GLU A 5 -3.47 -5.14 2.31
CA GLU A 5 -4.57 -4.92 3.27
C GLU A 5 -4.54 -5.98 4.39
N ASP A 6 -5.10 -5.69 5.55
CA ASP A 6 -5.15 -6.61 6.70
C ASP A 6 -6.45 -6.44 7.52
N PRO A 7 -7.53 -7.18 7.20
CA PRO A 7 -7.74 -8.02 6.02
C PRO A 7 -8.17 -7.20 4.78
N ILE A 8 -8.42 -7.84 3.63
CA ILE A 8 -9.04 -7.17 2.47
C ILE A 8 -10.48 -6.78 2.81
N GLU A 9 -10.82 -5.50 2.67
CA GLU A 9 -12.16 -4.99 3.00
C GLU A 9 -13.12 -5.03 1.80
N PHE A 10 -12.63 -4.58 0.64
CA PHE A 10 -13.42 -4.48 -0.59
C PHE A 10 -12.75 -5.29 -1.69
N VAL A 11 -13.48 -6.22 -2.28
CA VAL A 11 -12.99 -6.98 -3.44
C VAL A 11 -13.31 -6.23 -4.73
N HIS A 12 -12.26 -5.80 -5.42
CA HIS A 12 -12.35 -5.06 -6.66
C HIS A 12 -12.11 -5.99 -7.86
N ASN A 13 -13.09 -6.08 -8.75
CA ASN A 13 -12.96 -6.85 -9.97
C ASN A 13 -12.15 -6.09 -11.03
N ASN A 14 -11.36 -6.82 -11.81
CA ASN A 14 -10.64 -6.28 -12.95
C ASN A 14 -11.62 -5.66 -13.97
N ASN A 15 -11.32 -4.44 -14.39
CA ASN A 15 -12.03 -3.74 -15.45
C ASN A 15 -11.01 -3.19 -16.45
N LYS A 16 -10.68 -1.89 -16.37
CA LYS A 16 -9.62 -1.27 -17.19
C LYS A 16 -8.21 -1.44 -16.61
N CYS A 17 -8.13 -1.90 -15.36
CA CYS A 17 -6.88 -2.11 -14.66
C CYS A 17 -6.80 -3.56 -14.21
N LEU A 18 -5.58 -4.11 -14.22
CA LEU A 18 -5.24 -5.30 -13.46
C LEU A 18 -5.21 -4.92 -11.98
N ILE A 19 -6.02 -5.59 -11.16
CA ILE A 19 -6.10 -5.40 -9.73
C ILE A 19 -5.58 -6.67 -9.06
N ASN A 20 -4.52 -6.54 -8.27
CA ASN A 20 -4.00 -7.58 -7.41
C ASN A 20 -4.16 -7.12 -5.96
N GLN A 21 -4.94 -7.85 -5.17
CA GLN A 21 -5.15 -7.54 -3.76
C GLN A 21 -4.47 -8.59 -2.90
N ARG A 22 -3.69 -8.15 -1.91
CA ARG A 22 -2.95 -9.02 -1.00
C ARG A 22 -3.39 -8.80 0.42
N GLU A 23 -3.85 -9.87 1.03
CA GLU A 23 -4.15 -9.90 2.46
C GLU A 23 -2.87 -10.26 3.24
N VAL A 24 -2.51 -9.44 4.21
CA VAL A 24 -1.42 -9.75 5.14
C VAL A 24 -1.81 -10.98 5.97
N HIS A 25 -0.81 -11.79 6.31
CA HIS A 25 -0.93 -13.07 6.98
C HIS A 25 -1.54 -14.21 6.15
N ARG A 26 -2.15 -13.94 5.00
CA ARG A 26 -2.63 -14.96 4.06
C ARG A 26 -1.81 -15.01 2.77
N ASP A 27 -1.67 -13.88 2.09
CA ASP A 27 -1.04 -13.76 0.77
C ASP A 27 0.38 -13.20 0.87
N THR A 28 0.71 -12.51 1.97
CA THR A 28 2.05 -12.01 2.33
C THR A 28 2.29 -12.11 3.83
N HIS A 29 3.56 -12.19 4.25
CA HIS A 29 3.91 -12.24 5.68
C HIS A 29 3.75 -10.91 6.41
N SER A 30 3.99 -9.79 5.72
CA SER A 30 3.90 -8.44 6.31
C SER A 30 3.70 -7.37 5.22
N PHE A 31 3.30 -6.17 5.64
CA PHE A 31 3.24 -4.99 4.78
C PHE A 31 4.58 -4.70 4.11
N GLN A 32 5.66 -4.67 4.89
CA GLN A 32 7.01 -4.38 4.41
C GLN A 32 7.46 -5.37 3.32
N ASN A 33 7.20 -6.67 3.53
CA ASN A 33 7.52 -7.70 2.56
C ASN A 33 6.74 -7.50 1.26
N ALA A 34 5.43 -7.27 1.34
CA ALA A 34 4.61 -7.03 0.17
C ALA A 34 4.99 -5.75 -0.57
N LEU A 35 5.37 -4.67 0.15
CA LEU A 35 5.76 -3.41 -0.46
C LEU A 35 7.12 -3.50 -1.18
N ARG A 36 8.08 -4.26 -0.63
CA ARG A 36 9.34 -4.54 -1.32
C ARG A 36 9.11 -5.34 -2.60
N SER A 37 8.22 -6.34 -2.57
CA SER A 37 7.86 -7.10 -3.76
C SER A 37 7.10 -6.24 -4.78
N ALA A 38 6.21 -5.35 -4.33
CA ALA A 38 5.46 -4.43 -5.18
C ALA A 38 6.36 -3.64 -6.14
N LEU A 39 7.50 -3.14 -5.66
CA LEU A 39 8.45 -2.37 -6.48
C LEU A 39 9.07 -3.15 -7.66
N ARG A 40 8.87 -4.48 -7.72
CA ARG A 40 9.35 -5.35 -8.80
C ARG A 40 8.22 -5.96 -9.62
N GLU A 41 6.98 -5.61 -9.31
CA GLU A 41 5.77 -6.17 -9.94
C GLU A 41 5.13 -5.23 -10.96
N ASP A 42 5.86 -4.18 -11.34
CA ASP A 42 5.42 -3.16 -12.30
C ASP A 42 4.04 -2.53 -11.97
N PRO A 43 3.75 -2.13 -10.71
CA PRO A 43 2.48 -1.49 -10.40
C PRO A 43 2.50 -0.02 -10.82
N ASP A 44 1.40 0.49 -11.37
CA ASP A 44 1.25 1.95 -11.54
C ASP A 44 0.74 2.63 -10.24
N VAL A 45 -0.08 1.90 -9.48
CA VAL A 45 -0.79 2.39 -8.29
C VAL A 45 -0.67 1.36 -7.19
N ILE A 46 -0.31 1.82 -5.99
CA ILE A 46 -0.14 1.00 -4.79
C ILE A 46 -1.05 1.54 -3.68
N LEU A 47 -1.89 0.69 -3.11
CA LEU A 47 -2.62 0.96 -1.87
C LEU A 47 -1.94 0.22 -0.73
N VAL A 48 -1.49 0.96 0.28
CA VAL A 48 -1.01 0.44 1.55
C VAL A 48 -2.09 0.72 2.58
N GLY A 49 -2.67 -0.31 3.21
CA GLY A 49 -3.76 -0.16 4.19
C GLY A 49 -3.48 0.91 5.25
N GLU A 50 -2.83 0.56 6.35
CA GLU A 50 -2.48 1.49 7.42
C GLU A 50 -0.96 1.65 7.56
N MET A 51 -0.49 2.90 7.58
CA MET A 51 0.93 3.22 7.75
C MET A 51 1.31 3.27 9.24
N ARG A 52 1.49 2.10 9.86
CA ARG A 52 1.76 1.98 11.31
C ARG A 52 3.20 2.17 11.71
N ASP A 53 4.12 1.56 10.95
CA ASP A 53 5.53 1.49 11.31
C ASP A 53 6.40 2.32 10.37
N LYS A 54 7.53 2.78 10.90
CA LYS A 54 8.48 3.65 10.19
C LYS A 54 9.01 3.02 8.91
N GLU A 55 9.18 1.71 8.88
CA GLU A 55 9.74 1.01 7.73
C GLU A 55 8.72 0.95 6.59
N THR A 56 7.45 0.63 6.89
CA THR A 56 6.35 0.68 5.93
C THR A 56 6.18 2.09 5.36
N ILE A 57 6.22 3.13 6.20
CA ILE A 57 6.17 4.54 5.76
C ILE A 57 7.35 4.86 4.83
N SER A 58 8.57 4.49 5.22
CA SER A 58 9.77 4.77 4.43
C SER A 58 9.69 4.12 3.05
N LEU A 59 9.25 2.86 2.98
CA LEU A 59 9.09 2.16 1.70
C LEU A 59 7.97 2.77 0.86
N ALA A 60 6.86 3.20 1.46
CA ALA A 60 5.76 3.85 0.75
C ALA A 60 6.20 5.18 0.14
N LEU A 61 7.00 5.96 0.86
CA LEU A 61 7.62 7.19 0.35
C LEU A 61 8.58 6.89 -0.80
N THR A 62 9.42 5.86 -0.70
CA THR A 62 10.30 5.45 -1.81
C THR A 62 9.51 5.03 -3.05
N ALA A 63 8.39 4.31 -2.87
CA ALA A 63 7.52 3.95 -3.99
C ALA A 63 6.96 5.21 -4.67
N ALA A 64 6.48 6.19 -3.89
CA ALA A 64 5.99 7.46 -4.42
C ALA A 64 7.08 8.25 -5.14
N GLU A 65 8.29 8.31 -4.58
CA GLU A 65 9.44 9.01 -5.17
C GLU A 65 9.89 8.40 -6.50
N THR A 66 9.72 7.09 -6.67
CA THR A 66 10.07 6.35 -7.90
C THR A 66 8.99 6.41 -8.98
N GLY A 67 7.94 7.22 -8.79
CA GLY A 67 6.93 7.51 -9.82
C GLY A 67 5.63 6.71 -9.69
N HIS A 68 5.46 5.94 -8.61
CA HIS A 68 4.22 5.21 -8.34
C HIS A 68 3.19 6.14 -7.69
N LEU A 69 1.90 5.99 -8.03
CA LEU A 69 0.85 6.63 -7.25
C LEU A 69 0.56 5.79 -6.00
N VAL A 70 0.83 6.35 -4.81
CA VAL A 70 0.66 5.63 -3.54
C VAL A 70 -0.49 6.20 -2.74
N PHE A 71 -1.40 5.32 -2.31
CA PHE A 71 -2.43 5.60 -1.32
C PHE A 71 -2.06 4.96 0.00
N GLY A 72 -2.27 5.68 1.10
CA GLY A 72 -2.06 5.19 2.46
C GLY A 72 -2.98 5.89 3.44
N THR A 73 -3.27 5.23 4.57
CA THR A 73 -4.11 5.79 5.63
C THR A 73 -3.37 5.93 6.95
N LEU A 74 -3.82 6.92 7.75
CA LEU A 74 -3.34 7.25 9.08
C LEU A 74 -4.55 7.60 9.96
N HIS A 75 -4.44 7.37 11.26
CA HIS A 75 -5.50 7.70 12.23
C HIS A 75 -5.40 9.14 12.76
N THR A 76 -5.12 10.09 11.88
CA THR A 76 -4.97 11.52 12.22
C THR A 76 -6.22 12.30 11.85
N SER A 77 -6.55 13.30 12.68
CA SER A 77 -7.79 14.07 12.53
C SER A 77 -7.62 15.39 11.76
N SER A 78 -6.39 15.73 11.32
CA SER A 78 -6.12 16.95 10.57
C SER A 78 -4.88 16.79 9.70
N ALA A 79 -4.81 17.55 8.61
CA ALA A 79 -3.67 17.53 7.70
C ALA A 79 -2.34 17.87 8.39
N ALA A 80 -2.33 18.86 9.29
CA ALA A 80 -1.12 19.22 10.05
C ALA A 80 -0.61 18.03 10.88
N LYS A 81 -1.49 17.36 11.64
CA LYS A 81 -1.13 16.19 12.45
C LYS A 81 -0.70 14.97 11.63
N THR A 82 -1.09 14.89 10.36
CA THR A 82 -0.65 13.82 9.44
C THR A 82 0.81 14.01 9.03
N ILE A 83 1.29 15.26 9.00
CA ILE A 83 2.65 15.61 8.57
C ILE A 83 3.61 15.73 9.77
N ASP A 84 3.11 16.17 10.93
CA ASP A 84 3.86 16.25 12.21
C ASP A 84 4.39 14.88 12.67
#